data_AF-A0A2V0N4N5-F1
#
_entry.id   AF-A0A2V0N4N5-F1
#
_cell.length_a   1.000
_cell.length_b   1.000
_cell.length_c   1.000
_cell.angle_alpha   90.00
_cell.angle_beta   90.00
_cell.angle_gamma   90.00
#
_symmetry.space_group_name_H-M   'P 1'
#
loop_
_entity.id
_entity.type
_entity.pdbx_description
1 polymer ?
#
loop_
_entity_poly.entity_id
_entity_poly.type
_entity_poly.pdbx_seq_one_letter_code
_entity_poly.pdbx_strand_id
1 'polypeptide(L)'
;MTPATRAAAEAREEASEDARGTTGSADVDANGQRPPVPEEPAPLTDSSIGGQVLVMLARPLRYGLNQADSSLKTLGRFLELAAQSGIYLAADLIRLRHPWRDTVNQAWFIVSVTAIPALLVSIPFGVIVAVQVGSVIQQVGATSISGAAGGLGVIRQGAPIVAALLLGGAAGSAVTTDLGARTIREEVDALRVMGIDPVQRLVTPRLAAILFVAPLLCVFIIFMGLGAGYLINVGFQSGTPGSYIASFASFASVADVVVALVKTWLFGVVVILIACQRGLETKGGARGVADAVNAAVVIGVVAVFVLNLVITQLVTMFMPTRVG
;
A
#
# COMPACT_ATOMS: atom_id res chain seq x y z
N MET A 1 -29.97 -14.29 -22.35
CA MET A 1 -30.27 -13.25 -21.34
C MET A 1 -29.00 -12.98 -20.55
N THR A 2 -28.43 -11.78 -20.69
CA THR A 2 -27.17 -11.35 -20.06
C THR A 2 -27.33 -11.16 -18.54
N PRO A 3 -26.26 -11.27 -17.73
CA PRO A 3 -26.30 -11.07 -16.28
C PRO A 3 -26.93 -9.72 -15.87
N ALA A 4 -26.74 -8.68 -16.68
CA ALA A 4 -27.33 -7.35 -16.49
C ALA A 4 -28.87 -7.32 -16.61
N THR A 5 -29.47 -8.24 -17.38
CA THR A 5 -30.94 -8.30 -17.52
C THR A 5 -31.64 -9.01 -16.37
N ARG A 6 -30.92 -9.83 -15.58
CA ARG A 6 -31.46 -10.46 -14.35
C ARG A 6 -31.46 -9.50 -13.16
N ALA A 7 -30.36 -8.77 -12.95
CA ALA A 7 -30.27 -7.78 -11.88
C ALA A 7 -31.31 -6.64 -12.00
N ALA A 8 -31.67 -6.26 -13.24
CA ALA A 8 -32.71 -5.26 -13.49
C ALA A 8 -34.14 -5.79 -13.30
N ALA A 9 -34.36 -7.11 -13.35
CA ALA A 9 -35.63 -7.74 -13.03
C ALA A 9 -35.80 -7.90 -11.51
N GLU A 10 -34.75 -8.34 -10.80
CA GLU A 10 -34.76 -8.46 -9.33
C GLU A 10 -34.96 -7.10 -8.65
N ALA A 11 -34.30 -6.03 -9.12
CA ALA A 11 -34.49 -4.68 -8.59
C ALA A 11 -35.89 -4.08 -8.85
N ARG A 12 -36.63 -4.59 -9.85
CA ARG A 12 -38.02 -4.18 -10.12
C ARG A 12 -39.01 -4.95 -9.25
N GLU A 13 -38.67 -6.16 -8.83
CA GLU A 13 -39.49 -6.99 -7.96
C GLU A 13 -39.40 -6.50 -6.50
N GLU A 14 -38.20 -6.17 -6.00
CA GLU A 14 -38.01 -5.56 -4.68
C GLU A 14 -38.71 -4.20 -4.54
N ALA A 15 -38.67 -3.36 -5.59
CA ALA A 15 -39.39 -2.08 -5.60
C ALA A 15 -40.92 -2.23 -5.65
N SER A 16 -41.42 -3.37 -6.18
CA SER A 16 -42.85 -3.69 -6.20
C SER A 16 -43.33 -4.25 -4.84
N GLU A 17 -42.46 -4.90 -4.08
CA GLU A 17 -42.77 -5.43 -2.74
C GLU A 17 -42.82 -4.31 -1.70
N ASP A 18 -41.88 -3.35 -1.77
CA ASP A 18 -41.82 -2.20 -0.87
C ASP A 18 -43.06 -1.29 -1.02
N ALA A 19 -43.59 -1.17 -2.25
CA ALA A 19 -44.82 -0.42 -2.52
C ALA A 19 -46.10 -1.10 -2.00
N ARG A 20 -46.09 -2.43 -1.77
CA ARG A 20 -47.22 -3.16 -1.17
C ARG A 20 -47.17 -3.17 0.36
N GLY A 21 -46.00 -2.94 0.95
CA GLY A 21 -45.81 -2.86 2.40
C GLY A 21 -46.40 -1.61 3.05
N THR A 22 -46.64 -0.53 2.29
CA THR A 22 -47.08 0.77 2.81
C THR A 22 -48.60 1.03 2.71
N THR A 23 -49.40 0.11 2.16
CA THR A 23 -50.87 0.23 2.11
C THR A 23 -51.54 -0.44 3.32
N GLY A 24 -51.17 0.00 4.52
CA GLY A 24 -51.62 -0.64 5.76
C GLY A 24 -51.60 0.25 7.01
N SER A 25 -51.78 1.56 6.91
CA SER A 25 -52.30 2.38 8.02
C SER A 25 -52.84 3.68 7.42
N ALA A 26 -54.14 3.90 7.57
CA ALA A 26 -54.76 5.17 7.28
C ALA A 26 -54.46 6.13 8.45
N ASP A 27 -53.30 6.76 8.43
CA ASP A 27 -52.99 7.85 9.36
C ASP A 27 -53.74 9.10 8.88
N VAL A 28 -54.92 9.29 9.47
CA VAL A 28 -55.69 10.53 9.41
C VAL A 28 -55.25 11.40 10.57
N ASP A 29 -54.65 12.56 10.27
CA ASP A 29 -54.25 13.54 11.27
C ASP A 29 -55.48 14.08 12.03
N ALA A 30 -55.29 14.42 13.32
CA ALA A 30 -56.33 14.81 14.29
C ALA A 30 -57.17 16.06 13.94
N ASN A 31 -57.03 16.62 12.74
CA ASN A 31 -57.77 17.79 12.24
C ASN A 31 -58.55 17.50 10.94
N GLY A 32 -58.69 16.24 10.52
CA GLY A 32 -59.55 15.86 9.38
C GLY A 32 -59.09 16.36 8.00
N GLN A 33 -57.86 16.85 7.88
CA GLN A 33 -57.27 17.31 6.62
C GLN A 33 -56.49 16.17 5.97
N ARG A 34 -56.78 15.85 4.70
CA ARG A 34 -55.95 14.92 3.92
C ARG A 34 -54.59 15.58 3.63
N PRO A 35 -53.48 14.83 3.62
CA PRO A 35 -52.19 15.37 3.20
C PRO A 35 -52.28 15.91 1.76
N PRO A 36 -51.56 16.99 1.42
CA PRO A 36 -51.61 17.58 0.09
C PRO A 36 -51.15 16.54 -0.94
N VAL A 37 -51.99 16.29 -1.95
CA VAL A 37 -51.67 15.44 -3.10
C VAL A 37 -50.45 16.05 -3.79
N PRO A 38 -49.38 15.29 -4.08
CA PRO A 38 -48.26 15.78 -4.87
C PRO A 38 -48.78 16.27 -6.23
N GLU A 39 -48.52 17.54 -6.57
CA GLU A 39 -48.85 18.08 -7.89
C GLU A 39 -48.19 17.23 -8.98
N GLU A 40 -49.02 16.72 -9.89
CA GLU A 40 -48.55 16.02 -11.08
C GLU A 40 -47.70 17.00 -11.92
N PRO A 41 -46.44 16.67 -12.25
CA PRO A 41 -45.58 17.60 -12.97
C PRO A 41 -46.18 17.90 -14.34
N ALA A 42 -46.35 19.18 -14.64
CA ALA A 42 -46.91 19.70 -15.89
C ALA A 42 -46.27 19.03 -17.13
N PRO A 43 -47.04 18.78 -18.19
CA PRO A 43 -46.56 18.07 -19.36
C PRO A 43 -45.41 18.85 -20.02
N LEU A 44 -44.28 18.16 -20.18
CA LEU A 44 -43.05 18.65 -20.79
C LEU A 44 -43.35 19.25 -22.16
N THR A 45 -43.40 20.58 -22.22
CA THR A 45 -43.54 21.32 -23.48
C THR A 45 -42.15 21.48 -24.10
N ASP A 46 -41.98 20.85 -25.26
CA ASP A 46 -40.90 21.00 -26.24
C ASP A 46 -39.51 21.40 -25.71
N SER A 47 -38.74 20.39 -25.29
CA SER A 47 -37.27 20.51 -25.28
C SER A 47 -36.72 19.73 -26.47
N SER A 48 -36.15 20.47 -27.43
CA SER A 48 -35.49 19.91 -28.61
C SER A 48 -34.53 18.77 -28.22
N ILE A 49 -34.54 17.71 -29.03
CA ILE A 49 -33.73 16.49 -28.87
C ILE A 49 -32.24 16.81 -28.59
N GLY A 50 -31.73 17.95 -29.07
CA GLY A 50 -30.36 18.41 -28.81
C GLY A 50 -30.04 18.76 -27.36
N GLY A 51 -30.99 19.29 -26.58
CA GLY A 51 -30.76 19.68 -25.18
C GLY A 51 -30.66 18.49 -24.23
N GLN A 52 -31.44 17.44 -24.47
CA GLN A 52 -31.45 16.23 -23.63
C GLN A 52 -30.19 15.39 -23.83
N VAL A 53 -29.68 15.30 -25.08
CA VAL A 53 -28.42 14.62 -25.40
C VAL A 53 -27.21 15.34 -24.76
N LEU A 54 -27.21 16.67 -24.75
CA LEU A 54 -26.15 17.47 -24.13
C LEU A 54 -26.10 17.27 -22.60
N VAL A 55 -27.25 17.20 -21.93
CA VAL A 55 -27.34 16.95 -20.48
C VAL A 55 -26.94 15.50 -20.14
N MET A 56 -27.30 14.52 -20.98
CA MET A 56 -26.87 13.12 -20.81
C MET A 56 -25.36 12.95 -20.98
N LEU A 57 -24.74 13.62 -21.95
CA LEU A 57 -23.29 13.57 -22.18
C LEU A 57 -22.48 14.38 -21.14
N ALA A 58 -23.06 15.46 -20.59
CA ALA A 58 -22.39 16.28 -19.59
C ALA A 58 -22.33 15.62 -18.19
N ARG A 59 -23.22 14.67 -17.88
CA ARG A 59 -23.24 13.95 -16.59
C ARG A 59 -21.98 13.09 -16.35
N PRO A 60 -21.54 12.20 -17.26
CA PRO A 60 -20.31 11.44 -17.06
C PRO A 60 -19.06 12.32 -17.05
N LEU A 61 -19.05 13.41 -17.83
CA LEU A 61 -17.93 14.36 -17.88
C LEU A 61 -17.79 15.13 -16.55
N ARG A 62 -18.89 15.62 -15.99
CA ARG A 62 -18.90 16.28 -14.67
C ARG A 62 -18.62 15.31 -13.53
N TYR A 63 -19.05 14.06 -13.65
CA TYR A 63 -18.68 13.00 -12.71
C TYR A 63 -17.17 12.74 -12.72
N GLY A 64 -16.55 12.61 -13.90
CA GLY A 64 -15.10 12.47 -14.05
C GLY A 64 -14.30 13.67 -13.52
N LEU A 65 -14.79 14.90 -13.75
CA LEU A 65 -14.15 16.12 -13.25
C LEU A 65 -14.24 16.25 -11.73
N ASN A 66 -15.40 15.94 -11.13
CA ASN A 66 -15.56 15.97 -9.67
C ASN A 66 -14.79 14.84 -8.97
N GLN A 67 -14.67 13.67 -9.63
CA GLN A 67 -13.85 12.56 -9.16
C GLN A 67 -12.36 12.93 -9.17
N ALA A 68 -11.90 13.67 -10.19
CA ALA A 68 -10.54 14.17 -10.28
C ALA A 68 -10.23 15.20 -9.17
N ASP A 69 -11.17 16.11 -8.88
CA ASP A 69 -11.01 17.12 -7.83
C ASP A 69 -10.93 16.50 -6.41
N SER A 70 -11.72 15.45 -6.14
CA SER A 70 -11.64 14.67 -4.90
C SER A 70 -10.32 13.87 -4.78
N SER A 71 -9.84 13.35 -5.91
CA SER A 71 -8.55 12.62 -5.98
C SER A 71 -7.36 13.57 -5.76
N LEU A 72 -7.42 14.79 -6.31
CA LEU A 72 -6.43 15.85 -6.12
C LEU A 72 -6.38 16.33 -4.68
N LYS A 73 -7.52 16.49 -3.99
CA LYS A 73 -7.57 16.83 -2.55
C LYS A 73 -6.99 15.73 -1.67
N THR A 74 -7.12 14.46 -2.08
CA THR A 74 -6.56 13.33 -1.34
C THR A 74 -5.05 13.20 -1.53
N LEU A 75 -4.56 13.41 -2.75
CA LEU A 75 -3.13 13.55 -3.04
C LEU A 75 -2.52 14.77 -2.34
N GLY A 76 -3.21 15.91 -2.33
CA GLY A 76 -2.79 17.12 -1.63
C GLY A 76 -2.57 16.88 -0.14
N ARG A 77 -3.53 16.23 0.55
CA ARG A 77 -3.37 15.86 1.97
C ARG A 77 -2.24 14.85 2.21
N PHE A 78 -2.03 13.90 1.30
CA PHE A 78 -0.91 12.96 1.42
C PHE A 78 0.44 13.68 1.31
N LEU A 79 0.58 14.57 0.32
CA LEU A 79 1.79 15.37 0.13
C LEU A 79 2.01 16.34 1.29
N GLU A 80 0.94 16.94 1.82
CA GLU A 80 1.01 17.79 3.00
C GLU A 80 1.46 17.00 4.24
N LEU A 81 0.87 15.84 4.50
CA LEU A 81 1.30 14.95 5.59
C LEU A 81 2.74 14.47 5.41
N ALA A 82 3.15 14.13 4.20
CA ALA A 82 4.52 13.74 3.89
C ALA A 82 5.50 14.88 4.15
N ALA A 83 5.18 16.09 3.69
CA ALA A 83 6.00 17.28 3.88
C ALA A 83 6.07 17.68 5.35
N GLN A 84 4.94 17.75 6.05
CA GLN A 84 4.89 18.10 7.47
C GLN A 84 5.62 17.07 8.32
N SER A 85 5.32 15.78 8.14
CA SER A 85 6.00 14.71 8.89
C SER A 85 7.50 14.68 8.61
N GLY A 86 7.92 14.93 7.37
CA GLY A 86 9.34 15.04 6.99
C GLY A 86 10.03 16.25 7.61
N ILE A 87 9.38 17.42 7.59
CA ILE A 87 9.90 18.65 8.21
C ILE A 87 9.97 18.50 9.73
N TYR A 88 8.95 17.93 10.37
CA TYR A 88 8.96 17.68 11.81
C TYR A 88 10.02 16.66 12.21
N LEU A 89 10.17 15.58 11.45
CA LEU A 89 11.24 14.60 11.68
C LEU A 89 12.62 15.24 11.57
N ALA A 90 12.85 16.04 10.53
CA ALA A 90 14.10 16.75 10.31
C ALA A 90 14.34 17.79 11.41
N ALA A 91 13.32 18.58 11.77
CA ALA A 91 13.40 19.58 12.83
C ALA A 91 13.65 18.96 14.21
N ASP A 92 12.99 17.85 14.56
CA ASP A 92 13.20 17.14 15.83
C ASP A 92 14.55 16.43 15.88
N LEU A 93 15.06 15.96 14.73
CA LEU A 93 16.41 15.39 14.63
C LEU A 93 17.48 16.46 14.80
N ILE A 94 17.28 17.64 14.20
CA ILE A 94 18.18 18.81 14.34
C ILE A 94 18.11 19.38 15.76
N ARG A 95 16.95 19.36 16.41
CA ARG A 95 16.76 19.89 17.78
C ARG A 95 17.18 18.89 18.88
N LEU A 96 17.65 17.70 18.53
CA LEU A 96 18.08 16.63 19.45
C LEU A 96 17.07 16.23 20.54
N ARG A 97 15.80 16.63 20.42
CA ARG A 97 14.74 16.41 21.41
C ARG A 97 13.84 15.21 21.06
N HIS A 98 14.34 14.34 20.18
CA HIS A 98 13.60 13.17 19.71
C HIS A 98 13.29 12.20 20.86
N PRO A 99 12.04 11.75 21.01
CA PRO A 99 11.68 10.71 21.96
C PRO A 99 12.20 9.35 21.48
N TRP A 100 13.50 9.11 21.68
CA TRP A 100 14.21 7.90 21.27
C TRP A 100 13.57 6.62 21.84
N ARG A 101 13.00 6.70 23.04
CA ARG A 101 12.29 5.58 23.68
C ARG A 101 11.10 5.12 22.85
N ASP A 102 10.28 6.05 22.38
CA ASP A 102 9.09 5.74 21.59
C ASP A 102 9.47 5.22 20.20
N THR A 103 10.55 5.76 19.61
CA THR A 103 11.08 5.28 18.32
C THR A 103 11.58 3.85 18.41
N VAL A 104 12.33 3.50 19.46
CA VAL A 104 12.84 2.12 19.66
C VAL A 104 11.69 1.14 19.91
N ASN A 105 10.72 1.51 20.73
CA ASN A 105 9.53 0.68 20.96
C ASN A 105 8.77 0.44 19.66
N GLN A 106 8.61 1.48 18.84
CA GLN A 106 7.92 1.36 17.57
C GLN A 106 8.72 0.56 16.54
N ALA A 107 10.04 0.69 16.53
CA ALA A 107 10.92 -0.14 15.70
C ALA A 107 10.79 -1.62 16.08
N TRP A 108 10.82 -1.92 17.38
CA TRP A 108 10.62 -3.28 17.89
C TRP A 108 9.25 -3.85 17.49
N PHE A 109 8.19 -3.06 17.62
CA PHE A 109 6.86 -3.47 17.17
C PHE A 109 6.84 -3.82 15.67
N ILE A 110 7.37 -2.95 14.81
CA ILE A 110 7.41 -3.20 13.35
C ILE A 110 8.24 -4.44 13.03
N VAL A 111 9.39 -4.62 13.68
CA VAL A 111 10.23 -5.81 13.51
C VAL A 111 9.50 -7.07 13.94
N SER A 112 8.83 -7.06 15.09
CA SER A 112 8.12 -8.26 15.59
C SER A 112 7.01 -8.74 14.65
N VAL A 113 6.31 -7.81 14.00
CA VAL A 113 5.21 -8.13 13.07
C VAL A 113 5.74 -8.58 11.70
N THR A 114 6.93 -8.14 11.30
CA THR A 114 7.49 -8.42 9.96
C THR A 114 8.53 -9.53 9.92
N ALA A 115 9.23 -9.82 11.02
CA ALA A 115 10.37 -10.76 11.03
C ALA A 115 9.97 -12.20 10.67
N ILE A 116 8.89 -12.73 11.25
CA ILE A 116 8.44 -14.10 10.97
C ILE A 116 7.96 -14.23 9.52
N PRO A 117 7.03 -13.38 9.01
CA PRO A 117 6.67 -13.39 7.60
C PRO A 117 7.88 -13.22 6.66
N ALA A 118 8.84 -12.36 7.01
CA ALA A 118 10.05 -12.17 6.21
C ALA A 118 10.88 -13.44 6.11
N LEU A 119 11.06 -14.17 7.20
CA LEU A 119 11.74 -15.46 7.20
C LEU A 119 10.99 -16.48 6.33
N LEU A 120 9.68 -16.60 6.52
CA LEU A 120 8.87 -17.60 5.82
C LEU A 120 8.76 -17.34 4.31
N VAL A 121 8.78 -16.08 3.87
CA VAL A 121 8.69 -15.72 2.45
C VAL A 121 10.07 -15.72 1.77
N SER A 122 11.13 -15.29 2.47
CA SER A 122 12.48 -15.17 1.88
C SER A 122 13.08 -16.52 1.47
N ILE A 123 12.84 -17.59 2.24
CA ILE A 123 13.33 -18.94 1.92
C ILE A 123 12.77 -19.46 0.60
N PRO A 124 11.44 -19.63 0.42
CA PRO A 124 10.88 -20.16 -0.83
C PRO A 124 11.17 -19.22 -2.00
N PHE A 125 11.19 -17.91 -1.78
CA PHE A 125 11.57 -16.95 -2.82
C PHE A 125 13.02 -17.18 -3.29
N GLY A 126 13.97 -17.33 -2.37
CA GLY A 126 15.37 -17.63 -2.69
C GLY A 126 15.53 -18.95 -3.43
N VAL A 127 14.78 -19.99 -3.02
CA VAL A 127 14.74 -21.29 -3.72
C VAL A 127 14.22 -21.14 -5.16
N ILE A 128 13.09 -20.47 -5.35
CA ILE A 128 12.49 -20.26 -6.67
C ILE A 128 13.47 -19.55 -7.61
N VAL A 129 14.10 -18.47 -7.14
CA VAL A 129 15.08 -17.74 -7.96
C VAL A 129 16.29 -18.61 -8.29
N ALA A 130 16.83 -19.35 -7.33
CA ALA A 130 17.99 -20.21 -7.54
C ALA A 130 17.70 -21.37 -8.52
N VAL A 131 16.50 -21.96 -8.47
CA VAL A 131 16.09 -23.02 -9.39
C VAL A 131 15.82 -22.46 -10.79
N GLN A 132 15.08 -21.35 -10.89
CA GLN A 132 14.71 -20.76 -12.17
C GLN A 132 15.95 -20.24 -12.92
N VAL A 133 16.79 -19.46 -12.24
CA VAL A 133 18.01 -18.93 -12.84
C VAL A 133 19.02 -20.05 -13.08
N GLY A 134 19.16 -20.98 -12.13
CA GLY A 134 20.06 -22.12 -12.26
C GLY A 134 19.72 -23.01 -13.46
N SER A 135 18.44 -23.34 -13.66
CA SER A 135 18.00 -24.13 -14.82
C SER A 135 18.32 -23.46 -16.15
N VAL A 136 18.07 -22.14 -16.27
CA VAL A 136 18.40 -21.39 -17.49
C VAL A 136 19.91 -21.37 -17.75
N ILE A 137 20.72 -21.17 -16.71
CA ILE A 137 22.19 -21.16 -16.80
C ILE A 137 22.72 -22.55 -17.21
N GLN A 138 22.15 -23.63 -16.68
CA GLN A 138 22.53 -24.99 -17.03
C GLN A 138 22.24 -25.32 -18.50
N GLN A 139 21.12 -24.83 -19.05
CA GLN A 139 20.80 -25.03 -20.48
C GLN A 139 21.81 -24.38 -21.41
N VAL A 140 22.45 -23.28 -20.99
CA VAL A 140 23.48 -22.58 -21.76
C VAL A 140 24.90 -23.10 -21.42
N GLY A 141 25.00 -24.08 -20.50
CA GLY A 141 26.27 -24.70 -20.08
C GLY A 141 27.15 -23.82 -19.18
N ALA A 142 26.66 -22.67 -18.72
CA ALA A 142 27.45 -21.66 -18.00
C ALA A 142 27.38 -21.82 -16.47
N THR A 143 27.49 -23.04 -15.95
CA THR A 143 27.23 -23.36 -14.53
C THR A 143 28.09 -22.56 -13.53
N SER A 144 29.27 -22.10 -13.96
CA SER A 144 30.17 -21.26 -13.17
C SER A 144 29.62 -19.85 -12.85
N ILE A 145 28.60 -19.35 -13.56
CA ILE A 145 27.98 -18.03 -13.30
C ILE A 145 26.60 -18.10 -12.63
N SER A 146 26.15 -19.31 -12.28
CA SER A 146 24.82 -19.53 -11.70
C SER A 146 24.59 -18.74 -10.40
N GLY A 147 25.60 -18.66 -9.53
CA GLY A 147 25.53 -17.95 -8.25
C GLY A 147 25.45 -16.43 -8.40
N ALA A 148 26.21 -15.85 -9.32
CA ALA A 148 26.12 -14.43 -9.66
C ALA A 148 24.73 -14.05 -10.20
N ALA A 149 24.23 -14.81 -11.18
CA ALA A 149 22.97 -14.51 -11.83
C ALA A 149 21.77 -14.60 -10.86
N GLY A 150 21.72 -15.67 -10.04
CA GLY A 150 20.68 -15.84 -9.03
C GLY A 150 20.76 -14.78 -7.93
N GLY A 151 21.96 -14.56 -7.39
CA GLY A 151 22.18 -13.61 -6.30
C GLY A 151 21.91 -12.16 -6.69
N LEU A 152 22.33 -11.73 -7.88
CA LEU A 152 22.04 -10.39 -8.39
C LEU A 152 20.54 -10.16 -8.60
N GLY A 153 19.81 -11.17 -9.09
CA GLY A 153 18.35 -11.11 -9.23
C GLY A 153 17.65 -10.91 -7.88
N VAL A 154 18.09 -11.64 -6.84
CA VAL A 154 17.59 -11.47 -5.48
C VAL A 154 17.92 -10.08 -4.93
N ILE A 155 19.15 -9.60 -5.07
CA ILE A 155 19.56 -8.30 -4.51
C ILE A 155 18.86 -7.14 -5.21
N ARG A 156 18.88 -7.10 -6.55
CA ARG A 156 18.43 -5.93 -7.32
C ARG A 156 16.92 -5.75 -7.37
N GLN A 157 16.16 -6.84 -7.31
CA GLN A 157 14.71 -6.82 -7.51
C GLN A 157 13.98 -7.63 -6.45
N GLY A 158 14.40 -8.87 -6.22
CA GLY A 158 13.66 -9.78 -5.35
C GLY A 158 13.49 -9.29 -3.92
N ALA A 159 14.58 -8.94 -3.25
CA ALA A 159 14.56 -8.51 -1.86
C ALA A 159 13.81 -7.17 -1.67
N PRO A 160 14.02 -6.12 -2.49
CA PRO A 160 13.22 -4.90 -2.39
C PRO A 160 11.72 -5.12 -2.59
N ILE A 161 11.31 -6.00 -3.50
CA ILE A 161 9.88 -6.31 -3.74
C ILE A 161 9.28 -7.07 -2.55
N VAL A 162 9.98 -8.08 -2.04
CA VAL A 162 9.50 -8.82 -0.85
C VAL A 162 9.42 -7.89 0.36
N ALA A 163 10.42 -7.05 0.58
CA ALA A 163 10.41 -6.07 1.66
C ALA A 163 9.25 -5.07 1.51
N ALA A 164 9.02 -4.55 0.30
CA ALA A 164 7.89 -3.67 -0.01
C ALA A 164 6.53 -4.29 0.35
N LEU A 165 6.32 -5.55 -0.05
CA LEU A 165 5.08 -6.27 0.22
C LEU A 165 4.87 -6.51 1.72
N LEU A 166 5.92 -6.87 2.45
CA LEU A 166 5.85 -7.11 3.90
C LEU A 166 5.67 -5.82 4.69
N LEU A 167 6.33 -4.75 4.27
CA LEU A 167 6.14 -3.43 4.85
C LEU A 167 4.70 -2.95 4.58
N GLY A 168 4.22 -3.04 3.33
CA GLY A 168 2.87 -2.62 2.96
C GLY A 168 1.76 -3.43 3.63
N GLY A 169 1.92 -4.75 3.65
CA GLY A 169 0.98 -5.68 4.27
C GLY A 169 1.09 -5.72 5.78
N ALA A 170 2.13 -6.36 6.31
CA ALA A 170 2.21 -6.67 7.74
C ALA A 170 2.43 -5.41 8.60
N ALA A 171 3.46 -4.60 8.30
CA ALA A 171 3.75 -3.40 9.08
C ALA A 171 2.69 -2.30 8.86
N GLY A 172 2.30 -2.08 7.60
CA GLY A 172 1.31 -1.07 7.21
C GLY A 172 -0.06 -1.33 7.82
N SER A 173 -0.56 -2.57 7.77
CA SER A 173 -1.80 -2.95 8.43
C SER A 173 -1.71 -2.74 9.94
N ALA A 174 -0.65 -3.23 10.59
CA ALA A 174 -0.50 -3.11 12.03
C ALA A 174 -0.47 -1.64 12.52
N VAL A 175 0.24 -0.77 11.78
CA VAL A 175 0.28 0.66 12.08
C VAL A 175 -1.08 1.32 11.84
N THR A 176 -1.74 0.99 10.73
CA THR A 176 -3.07 1.54 10.41
C THR A 176 -4.11 1.13 11.45
N THR A 177 -4.08 -0.13 11.90
CA THR A 177 -4.98 -0.64 12.94
C THR A 177 -4.74 0.04 14.28
N ASP A 178 -3.50 0.19 14.73
CA ASP A 178 -3.20 0.85 16.01
C ASP A 178 -3.64 2.33 15.99
N LEU A 179 -3.38 3.05 14.90
CA LEU A 179 -3.79 4.45 14.77
C LEU A 179 -5.31 4.60 14.61
N GLY A 180 -5.93 3.73 13.81
CA GLY A 180 -7.37 3.69 13.62
C GLY A 180 -8.10 3.36 14.93
N ALA A 181 -7.58 2.42 15.71
CA ALA A 181 -8.12 2.08 17.03
C ALA A 181 -8.07 3.26 18.01
N ARG A 182 -6.99 4.05 18.01
CA ARG A 182 -6.88 5.27 18.82
C ARG A 182 -7.83 6.37 18.33
N THR A 183 -8.02 6.45 17.02
CA THR A 183 -8.94 7.42 16.39
C THR A 183 -10.39 7.12 16.79
N ILE A 184 -10.85 5.87 16.68
CA ILE A 184 -12.22 5.50 17.08
C ILE A 184 -12.48 5.53 18.59
N ARG A 185 -11.42 5.57 19.41
CA ARG A 185 -11.48 5.76 20.87
C ARG A 185 -11.36 7.23 21.29
N GLU A 186 -11.41 8.16 20.34
CA GLU A 186 -11.32 9.61 20.58
C GLU A 186 -10.00 10.07 21.23
N GLU A 187 -8.96 9.21 21.25
CA GLU A 187 -7.66 9.56 21.82
C GLU A 187 -6.93 10.63 20.98
N VAL A 188 -7.11 10.57 19.65
CA VAL A 188 -6.51 11.54 18.72
C VAL A 188 -7.14 12.93 18.87
N ASP A 189 -8.45 12.98 19.09
CA ASP A 189 -9.15 14.25 19.29
C ASP A 189 -8.90 14.82 20.69
N ALA A 190 -8.72 13.97 21.70
CA ALA A 190 -8.25 14.40 23.02
C ALA A 190 -6.87 15.10 22.93
N LEU A 191 -5.94 14.60 22.11
CA LEU A 191 -4.64 15.26 21.89
C LEU A 191 -4.80 16.66 21.30
N ARG A 192 -5.71 16.83 20.33
CA ARG A 192 -6.00 18.13 19.72
C ARG A 192 -6.58 19.12 20.74
N VAL A 193 -7.48 18.66 21.62
CA VAL A 193 -8.05 19.50 22.70
C VAL A 193 -6.99 19.91 23.72
N MET A 194 -6.00 19.05 23.98
CA MET A 194 -4.85 19.37 24.83
C MET A 194 -3.81 20.29 24.15
N GLY A 195 -4.06 20.73 22.91
CA GLY A 195 -3.13 21.58 22.16
C GLY A 195 -1.88 20.86 21.65
N ILE A 196 -1.91 19.53 21.57
CA ILE A 196 -0.79 18.70 21.09
C ILE A 196 -1.09 18.26 19.67
N ASP A 197 -0.16 18.51 18.74
CA ASP A 197 -0.30 18.04 17.36
C ASP A 197 -0.21 16.49 17.29
N PRO A 198 -1.28 15.79 16.85
CA PRO A 198 -1.26 14.34 16.73
C PRO A 198 -0.27 13.85 15.66
N VAL A 199 0.02 14.65 14.62
CA VAL A 199 0.99 14.26 13.58
C VAL A 199 2.38 14.18 14.21
N GLN A 200 2.80 15.25 14.90
CA GLN A 200 4.10 15.25 15.57
C GLN A 200 4.24 14.11 16.58
N ARG A 201 3.21 13.85 17.40
CA ARG A 201 3.32 12.88 18.50
C ARG A 201 3.14 11.42 18.09
N LEU A 202 2.34 11.13 17.07
CA LEU A 202 2.02 9.75 16.69
C LEU A 202 2.71 9.29 15.40
N VAL A 203 2.92 10.19 14.43
CA VAL A 203 3.46 9.84 13.09
C VAL A 203 4.98 9.91 13.08
N THR A 204 5.57 10.95 13.66
CA THR A 204 7.02 11.16 13.70
C THR A 204 7.82 9.97 14.27
N PRO A 205 7.49 9.37 15.45
CA PRO A 205 8.26 8.23 15.96
C PRO A 205 8.14 6.98 15.07
N ARG A 206 7.02 6.82 14.36
CA ARG A 206 6.82 5.72 13.39
C ARG A 206 7.64 5.93 12.13
N LEU A 207 7.68 7.16 11.65
CA LEU A 207 8.52 7.53 10.51
C LEU A 207 9.99 7.34 10.87
N ALA A 208 10.44 7.79 12.05
CA ALA A 208 11.80 7.54 12.52
C ALA A 208 12.13 6.04 12.60
N ALA A 209 11.21 5.24 13.15
CA ALA A 209 11.38 3.79 13.26
C ALA A 209 11.54 3.12 11.88
N ILE A 210 10.72 3.48 10.89
CA ILE A 210 10.76 2.85 9.57
C ILE A 210 12.08 3.13 8.83
N LEU A 211 12.71 4.30 9.05
CA LEU A 211 13.99 4.65 8.42
C LEU A 211 15.09 3.65 8.76
N PHE A 212 15.05 3.05 9.95
CA PHE A 212 16.03 2.04 10.37
C PHE A 212 15.55 0.62 10.07
N VAL A 213 14.27 0.34 10.30
CA VAL A 213 13.72 -1.01 10.15
C VAL A 213 13.64 -1.45 8.70
N ALA A 214 13.26 -0.56 7.76
CA ALA A 214 13.14 -0.92 6.36
C ALA A 214 14.45 -1.43 5.72
N PRO A 215 15.60 -0.72 5.82
CA PRO A 215 16.86 -1.24 5.29
C PRO A 215 17.34 -2.49 6.05
N LEU A 216 17.14 -2.56 7.37
CA LEU A 216 17.49 -3.74 8.16
C LEU A 216 16.72 -4.99 7.68
N LEU A 217 15.42 -4.84 7.44
CA LEU A 217 14.57 -5.91 6.91
C LEU A 217 15.02 -6.35 5.52
N CYS A 218 15.47 -5.40 4.67
CA CYS A 218 16.04 -5.72 3.36
C CYS A 218 17.30 -6.58 3.47
N VAL A 219 18.25 -6.22 4.34
CA VAL A 219 19.47 -7.00 4.57
C VAL A 219 19.11 -8.42 5.03
N PHE A 220 18.15 -8.53 5.95
CA PHE A 220 17.69 -9.81 6.45
C PHE A 220 17.11 -10.70 5.33
N ILE A 221 16.27 -10.13 4.45
CA ILE A 221 15.68 -10.86 3.31
C ILE A 221 16.77 -11.27 2.30
N ILE A 222 17.74 -10.40 2.02
CA ILE A 222 18.88 -10.71 1.14
C ILE A 222 19.67 -11.89 1.71
N PHE A 223 20.00 -11.85 3.00
CA PHE A 223 20.78 -12.89 3.66
C PHE A 223 20.06 -14.24 3.62
N MET A 224 18.78 -14.27 3.99
CA MET A 224 17.98 -15.51 3.95
C MET A 224 17.75 -16.03 2.53
N GLY A 225 17.48 -15.13 1.58
CA GLY A 225 17.26 -15.50 0.17
C GLY A 225 18.52 -16.07 -0.49
N LEU A 226 19.68 -15.46 -0.25
CA LEU A 226 20.98 -15.97 -0.72
C LEU A 226 21.34 -17.29 -0.05
N GLY A 227 21.12 -17.41 1.27
CA GLY A 227 21.38 -18.64 2.01
C GLY A 227 20.54 -19.82 1.50
N ALA A 228 19.25 -19.60 1.26
CA ALA A 228 18.36 -20.60 0.68
C ALA A 228 18.79 -20.98 -0.75
N GLY A 229 19.15 -20.00 -1.58
CA GLY A 229 19.63 -20.23 -2.94
C GLY A 229 20.93 -21.04 -2.99
N TYR A 230 21.87 -20.72 -2.10
CA TYR A 230 23.12 -21.47 -1.94
C TYR A 230 22.87 -22.93 -1.57
N LEU A 231 21.99 -23.18 -0.59
CA LEU A 231 21.68 -24.54 -0.12
C LEU A 231 21.10 -25.41 -1.24
N ILE A 232 20.22 -24.85 -2.06
CA ILE A 232 19.63 -25.57 -3.21
C ILE A 232 20.64 -25.79 -4.33
N ASN A 233 21.49 -24.81 -4.61
CA ASN A 233 22.49 -24.94 -5.67
C ASN A 233 23.50 -26.07 -5.36
N VAL A 234 24.00 -26.10 -4.13
CA VAL A 234 24.94 -27.12 -3.67
C VAL A 234 24.27 -28.47 -3.47
N GLY A 235 23.07 -28.50 -2.87
CA GLY A 235 22.38 -29.74 -2.51
C GLY A 235 21.72 -30.45 -3.69
N PHE A 236 21.06 -29.71 -4.59
CA PHE A 236 20.19 -30.29 -5.62
C PHE A 236 20.65 -30.05 -7.05
N GLN A 237 21.42 -28.99 -7.33
CA GLN A 237 21.86 -28.64 -8.70
C GLN A 237 23.30 -29.08 -9.01
N SER A 238 23.91 -29.91 -8.16
CA SER A 238 25.29 -30.41 -8.31
C SER A 238 26.34 -29.31 -8.52
N GLY A 239 26.05 -28.09 -8.06
CA GLY A 239 26.97 -26.96 -8.13
C GLY A 239 28.08 -27.10 -7.11
N THR A 240 29.31 -26.74 -7.48
CA THR A 240 30.43 -26.74 -6.55
C THR A 240 30.27 -25.54 -5.60
N PRO A 241 30.31 -25.72 -4.26
CA PRO A 241 30.16 -24.64 -3.29
C PRO A 241 31.09 -23.45 -3.54
N GLY A 242 32.36 -23.75 -3.88
CA GLY A 242 33.37 -22.76 -4.19
C GLY A 242 33.04 -21.93 -5.43
N SER A 243 32.46 -22.54 -6.47
CA SER A 243 32.08 -21.82 -7.70
C SER A 243 30.93 -20.86 -7.45
N TYR A 244 29.96 -21.22 -6.61
CA TYR A 244 28.82 -20.35 -6.30
C TYR A 244 29.28 -19.08 -5.56
N ILE A 245 30.08 -19.26 -4.51
CA ILE A 245 30.57 -18.14 -3.69
C ILE A 245 31.55 -17.28 -4.48
N ALA A 246 32.46 -17.88 -5.25
CA ALA A 246 33.40 -17.14 -6.08
C ALA A 246 32.69 -16.33 -7.17
N SER A 247 31.73 -16.94 -7.85
CA SER A 247 30.89 -16.28 -8.85
C SER A 247 30.13 -15.10 -8.23
N PHE A 248 29.42 -15.35 -7.13
CA PHE A 248 28.71 -14.29 -6.42
C PHE A 248 29.65 -13.16 -5.98
N ALA A 249 30.79 -13.45 -5.37
CA ALA A 249 31.75 -12.44 -4.93
C ALA A 249 32.37 -11.62 -6.09
N SER A 250 32.55 -12.25 -7.25
CA SER A 250 33.12 -11.57 -8.44
C SER A 250 32.14 -10.62 -9.13
N PHE A 251 30.83 -10.90 -9.07
CA PHE A 251 29.80 -10.12 -9.75
C PHE A 251 28.93 -9.26 -8.83
N ALA A 252 28.83 -9.60 -7.53
CA ALA A 252 28.08 -8.81 -6.56
C ALA A 252 28.86 -7.55 -6.21
N SER A 253 28.33 -6.40 -6.64
CA SER A 253 28.87 -5.11 -6.24
C SER A 253 28.20 -4.61 -4.96
N VAL A 254 28.98 -3.95 -4.11
CA VAL A 254 28.46 -3.18 -2.95
C VAL A 254 27.42 -2.16 -3.42
N ALA A 255 27.58 -1.62 -4.63
CA ALA A 255 26.62 -0.68 -5.21
C ALA A 255 25.23 -1.28 -5.38
N ASP A 256 25.12 -2.57 -5.74
CA ASP A 256 23.82 -3.24 -5.91
C ASP A 256 23.06 -3.37 -4.60
N VAL A 257 23.80 -3.69 -3.52
CA VAL A 257 23.24 -3.76 -2.17
C VAL A 257 22.82 -2.38 -1.71
N VAL A 258 23.65 -1.35 -1.88
CA VAL A 258 23.32 0.03 -1.49
C VAL A 258 22.07 0.52 -2.23
N VAL A 259 21.95 0.27 -3.54
CA VAL A 259 20.76 0.61 -4.31
C VAL A 259 19.52 -0.10 -3.77
N ALA A 260 19.62 -1.39 -3.45
CA ALA A 260 18.51 -2.16 -2.86
C ALA A 260 18.08 -1.60 -1.49
N LEU A 261 19.04 -1.20 -0.66
CA LEU A 261 18.78 -0.56 0.64
C LEU A 261 18.09 0.79 0.49
N VAL A 262 18.57 1.65 -0.41
CA VAL A 262 17.97 2.97 -0.67
C VAL A 262 16.56 2.82 -1.22
N LYS A 263 16.32 1.89 -2.15
CA LYS A 263 14.97 1.56 -2.65
C LYS A 263 14.04 1.19 -1.51
N THR A 264 14.45 0.21 -0.69
CA THR A 264 13.62 -0.30 0.40
C THR A 264 13.37 0.76 1.47
N TRP A 265 14.37 1.60 1.74
CA TRP A 265 14.23 2.75 2.63
C TRP A 265 13.14 3.72 2.15
N LEU A 266 13.16 4.10 0.87
CA LEU A 266 12.11 4.93 0.26
C LEU A 266 10.73 4.25 0.31
N PHE A 267 10.68 2.94 0.05
CA PHE A 267 9.43 2.18 0.12
C PHE A 267 8.83 2.20 1.53
N GLY A 268 9.66 2.01 2.56
CA GLY A 268 9.23 2.10 3.95
C GLY A 268 8.64 3.46 4.31
N VAL A 269 9.27 4.55 3.87
CA VAL A 269 8.77 5.92 4.07
C VAL A 269 7.40 6.11 3.43
N VAL A 270 7.22 5.70 2.17
CA VAL A 270 5.93 5.84 1.49
C VAL A 270 4.84 5.02 2.18
N VAL A 271 5.13 3.77 2.52
CA VAL A 271 4.18 2.88 3.18
C VAL A 271 3.75 3.42 4.54
N ILE A 272 4.69 3.87 5.39
CA ILE A 272 4.34 4.33 6.72
C ILE A 272 3.48 5.60 6.68
N LEU A 273 3.74 6.49 5.72
CA LEU A 273 2.96 7.71 5.53
C LEU A 273 1.52 7.39 5.09
N ILE A 274 1.36 6.46 4.14
CA ILE A 274 0.04 6.00 3.70
C ILE A 274 -0.72 5.34 4.86
N ALA A 275 -0.06 4.47 5.63
CA ALA A 275 -0.64 3.81 6.79
C ALA A 275 -1.08 4.81 7.88
N CYS A 276 -0.24 5.80 8.19
CA CYS A 276 -0.57 6.82 9.17
C CYS A 276 -1.72 7.72 8.69
N GLN A 277 -1.73 8.13 7.42
CA GLN A 277 -2.82 8.92 6.88
C GLN A 277 -4.14 8.17 6.98
N ARG A 278 -4.19 6.92 6.48
CA ARG A 278 -5.42 6.12 6.51
C ARG A 278 -5.87 5.84 7.94
N GLY A 279 -4.93 5.59 8.85
CA GLY A 279 -5.21 5.36 10.26
C GLY A 279 -5.83 6.57 10.97
N LEU A 280 -5.31 7.79 10.74
CA LEU A 280 -5.85 9.03 11.34
C LEU A 280 -7.18 9.48 10.74
N GLU A 281 -7.47 9.09 9.49
CA GLU A 281 -8.72 9.43 8.80
C GLU A 281 -9.84 8.39 9.02
N THR A 282 -9.61 7.38 9.88
CA THR A 282 -10.56 6.30 10.13
C THR A 282 -11.86 6.81 10.76
N LYS A 283 -13.01 6.35 10.27
CA LYS A 283 -14.35 6.69 10.79
C LYS A 283 -15.25 5.46 10.80
N GLY A 284 -16.25 5.42 11.69
CA GLY A 284 -17.26 4.36 11.67
C GLY A 284 -16.92 3.11 12.49
N GLY A 285 -16.29 3.28 13.66
CA GLY A 285 -16.03 2.21 14.62
C GLY A 285 -15.11 1.11 14.09
N ALA A 286 -15.26 -0.12 14.60
CA ALA A 286 -14.37 -1.24 14.28
C ALA A 286 -14.36 -1.62 12.79
N ARG A 287 -15.51 -1.51 12.10
CA ARG A 287 -15.59 -1.79 10.66
C ARG A 287 -14.81 -0.77 9.84
N GLY A 288 -14.88 0.50 10.24
CA GLY A 288 -14.07 1.57 9.65
C GLY A 288 -12.57 1.32 9.71
N VAL A 289 -12.08 0.74 10.81
CA VAL A 289 -10.65 0.37 10.96
C VAL A 289 -10.25 -0.69 9.94
N ALA A 290 -11.08 -1.71 9.72
CA ALA A 290 -10.81 -2.74 8.72
C ALA A 290 -10.78 -2.15 7.29
N ASP A 291 -11.72 -1.25 6.97
CA ASP A 291 -11.75 -0.58 5.67
C ASP A 291 -10.53 0.31 5.44
N ALA A 292 -10.09 1.04 6.48
CA ALA A 292 -8.88 1.85 6.44
C ALA A 292 -7.62 1.00 6.23
N VAL A 293 -7.53 -0.17 6.89
CA VAL A 293 -6.42 -1.12 6.74
C VAL A 293 -6.36 -1.64 5.30
N ASN A 294 -7.48 -2.11 4.75
CA ASN A 294 -7.53 -2.62 3.39
C ASN A 294 -7.12 -1.54 2.37
N ALA A 295 -7.64 -0.31 2.53
CA ALA A 295 -7.25 0.81 1.69
C ALA A 295 -5.75 1.14 1.82
N ALA A 296 -5.20 1.15 3.04
CA ALA A 296 -3.78 1.43 3.28
C ALA A 296 -2.87 0.41 2.60
N VAL A 297 -3.19 -0.88 2.70
CA VAL A 297 -2.39 -1.96 2.09
C VAL A 297 -2.41 -1.84 0.57
N VAL A 298 -3.59 -1.70 -0.03
CA VAL A 298 -3.72 -1.63 -1.50
C VAL A 298 -3.02 -0.40 -2.05
N ILE A 299 -3.28 0.78 -1.47
CA ILE A 299 -2.67 2.04 -1.91
C ILE A 299 -1.15 1.98 -1.68
N GLY A 300 -0.70 1.46 -0.53
CA GLY A 300 0.70 1.31 -0.17
C GLY A 300 1.47 0.42 -1.13
N VAL A 301 0.97 -0.79 -1.40
CA VAL A 301 1.60 -1.73 -2.32
C VAL A 301 1.65 -1.16 -3.73
N VAL A 302 0.53 -0.63 -4.25
CA VAL A 302 0.51 -0.06 -5.60
C VAL A 302 1.48 1.13 -5.72
N ALA A 303 1.50 2.04 -4.74
CA ALA A 303 2.41 3.19 -4.74
C ALA A 303 3.88 2.74 -4.74
N VAL A 304 4.22 1.73 -3.94
CA VAL A 304 5.59 1.21 -3.90
C VAL A 304 5.99 0.52 -5.20
N PHE A 305 5.09 -0.23 -5.85
CA PHE A 305 5.39 -0.85 -7.15
C PHE A 305 5.65 0.19 -8.23
N VAL A 306 4.84 1.26 -8.28
CA VAL A 306 5.06 2.40 -9.18
C VAL A 306 6.40 3.06 -8.87
N LEU A 307 6.70 3.31 -7.60
CA LEU A 307 7.97 3.89 -7.17
C LEU A 307 9.16 2.97 -7.53
N ASN A 308 9.02 1.65 -7.39
CA ASN A 308 10.04 0.68 -7.77
C ASN A 308 10.35 0.75 -9.27
N LEU A 309 9.32 0.86 -10.11
CA LEU A 309 9.50 1.03 -11.56
C LEU A 309 10.27 2.32 -11.87
N VAL A 310 9.86 3.44 -11.29
CA VAL A 310 10.52 4.74 -11.49
C VAL A 310 11.99 4.69 -11.05
N ILE A 311 12.27 4.22 -9.82
CA ILE A 311 13.64 4.16 -9.31
C ILE A 311 14.48 3.18 -10.14
N THR A 312 13.94 2.03 -10.51
CA THR A 312 14.66 1.05 -11.34
C THR A 312 15.01 1.65 -12.69
N GLN A 313 14.09 2.37 -13.33
CA GLN A 313 14.35 3.05 -14.60
C GLN A 313 15.42 4.12 -14.47
N LEU A 314 15.35 4.95 -13.42
CA LEU A 314 16.35 5.98 -13.15
C LEU A 314 17.74 5.39 -12.90
N VAL A 315 17.83 4.37 -12.05
CA VAL A 315 19.12 3.70 -11.76
C VAL A 315 19.71 3.10 -13.03
N THR A 316 18.89 2.45 -13.86
CA THR A 316 19.36 1.85 -15.12
C THR A 316 19.85 2.91 -16.12
N MET A 317 19.24 4.10 -16.10
CA MET A 317 19.63 5.22 -16.97
C MET A 317 20.93 5.89 -16.52
N PHE A 318 21.14 6.08 -15.20
CA PHE A 318 22.33 6.76 -14.67
C PHE A 318 23.53 5.84 -14.42
N MET A 319 23.28 4.58 -14.09
CA MET A 319 24.30 3.54 -13.96
C MET A 319 24.09 2.49 -15.05
N PRO A 320 24.63 2.69 -16.27
CA PRO A 320 24.63 1.63 -17.27
C PRO A 320 25.36 0.44 -16.67
N THR A 321 24.62 -0.64 -16.42
CA THR A 321 25.17 -1.91 -15.93
C THR A 321 26.24 -2.34 -16.93
N ARG A 322 27.51 -2.15 -16.56
CA ARG A 322 28.61 -2.73 -17.32
C ARG A 322 28.49 -4.23 -17.15
N VAL A 323 27.88 -4.86 -18.15
CA VAL A 323 27.99 -6.29 -18.38
C VAL A 323 29.42 -6.49 -18.85
N GLY A 324 30.31 -6.73 -17.89
CA GLY A 324 31.69 -7.14 -18.14
C GLY A 324 31.74 -8.60 -18.54
#